data_AF-A0A956QWL2-F1
#
_entry.id   AF-A0A956QWL2-F1
#
_cell.length_a   1.000
_cell.length_b   1.000
_cell.length_c   1.000
_cell.angle_alpha   90.00
_cell.angle_beta   90.00
_cell.angle_gamma   90.00
#
_symmetry.space_group_name_H-M   'P 1'
#
loop_
_entity.id
_entity.type
_entity.pdbx_description
1 polymer ?
#
loop_
_entity_poly.entity_id
_entity_poly.type
_entity_poly.pdbx_seq_one_letter_code
_entity_poly.pdbx_strand_id
1 'polypeptide(L)'
;MSSFFDWREGSDLSPSQSMNDYDNSLFNGLDMQSYWSATSDRYDDDLVVLPPFEVTASRDDPYSSYDFGSPADLYRDMGDQYPGEKREGSGGDTGDSGTSTDSVDDAGDSQLKPGETTRRTININGREREYLVHVPKNYQPGESTPVVLVYHGVNSDAATMQDVTQFSRKADQDNFIVVFMDGNDENRLHSWNNGQLAFSRDTDDIAFTRGVLDQVESDLNVDRSEVFAVGFSQGESMVHRLANDPSMSGTFAAIGVVGGWMTGRENPQENGDLSVINIKSNNDPTVPAQGRFNWWFANMRPDSGDETYYRNLDGITTPPDRQAVYDAQGNLLRVESTSVNEDTGSRVTSIRLEDEGHVWPGGPGSVHEENNATNMIVDFFGLEPGASYQNNEDVTYAPYDGDSLDRDRSPGFIRHGRPADPRP
;
A
#
# COMPACT_ATOMS: atom_id res chain seq x y z
N MET A 1 39.02 42.06 -37.09
CA MET A 1 40.49 41.88 -37.25
C MET A 1 40.90 40.84 -36.24
N SER A 2 40.98 39.57 -36.67
CA SER A 2 42.25 38.87 -36.95
C SER A 2 42.87 38.38 -35.64
N SER A 3 43.28 37.13 -35.40
CA SER A 3 43.59 35.96 -36.25
C SER A 3 43.96 34.83 -35.26
N PHE A 4 43.40 33.62 -35.43
CA PHE A 4 44.12 32.43 -35.90
C PHE A 4 45.49 32.13 -35.26
N PHE A 5 45.58 30.96 -34.63
CA PHE A 5 46.71 30.03 -34.78
C PHE A 5 46.17 28.59 -34.85
N ASP A 6 46.68 27.85 -35.83
CA ASP A 6 46.39 26.48 -36.21
C ASP A 6 47.74 25.74 -36.31
N TRP A 7 47.78 24.47 -35.86
CA TRP A 7 48.60 23.31 -36.31
C TRP A 7 48.69 22.23 -35.20
N ARG A 8 48.13 21.01 -35.35
CA ARG A 8 48.67 19.76 -35.99
C ARG A 8 49.91 19.19 -35.26
N GLU A 9 50.13 17.90 -35.03
CA GLU A 9 49.67 16.54 -35.44
C GLU A 9 50.01 15.61 -34.23
N GLY A 10 49.48 14.41 -33.97
CA GLY A 10 49.08 13.32 -34.85
C GLY A 10 48.75 12.01 -34.09
N SER A 11 48.13 11.10 -34.86
CA SER A 11 48.02 9.63 -34.78
C SER A 11 47.26 8.91 -33.64
N ASP A 12 46.10 8.39 -34.06
CA ASP A 12 45.60 7.00 -33.98
C ASP A 12 45.25 6.36 -32.62
N LEU A 13 43.95 6.18 -32.36
CA LEU A 13 43.18 4.92 -32.46
C LEU A 13 41.73 5.13 -31.94
N SER A 14 40.75 4.46 -32.54
CA SER A 14 39.33 4.44 -32.13
C SER A 14 38.88 2.97 -31.94
N PRO A 15 37.68 2.63 -31.41
CA PRO A 15 36.83 3.33 -30.44
C PRO A 15 36.22 2.36 -29.38
N SER A 16 36.17 2.72 -28.09
CA SER A 16 35.05 2.29 -27.20
C SER A 16 35.18 2.96 -25.83
N GLN A 17 34.55 4.12 -25.66
CA GLN A 17 34.15 4.67 -24.35
C GLN A 17 33.31 5.92 -24.61
N SER A 18 32.00 5.83 -24.37
CA SER A 18 31.17 7.02 -24.15
C SER A 18 31.16 7.30 -22.65
N MET A 19 31.98 8.29 -22.32
CA MET A 19 31.97 9.17 -21.15
C MET A 19 30.57 9.76 -20.90
N ASN A 20 30.11 9.80 -19.65
CA ASN A 20 30.34 10.97 -18.81
C ASN A 20 29.78 10.80 -17.40
N ASP A 21 30.70 10.96 -16.45
CA ASP A 21 30.50 11.29 -15.05
C ASP A 21 29.70 12.59 -14.90
N TYR A 22 28.82 12.64 -13.89
CA TYR A 22 28.55 13.87 -13.16
C TYR A 22 28.87 13.64 -11.68
N ASP A 23 29.95 14.31 -11.27
CA ASP A 23 30.42 14.48 -9.91
C ASP A 23 29.39 15.29 -9.10
N ASN A 24 29.03 14.81 -7.91
CA ASN A 24 28.26 15.56 -6.91
C ASN A 24 28.91 15.39 -5.54
N SER A 25 30.12 15.91 -5.40
CA SER A 25 30.75 16.19 -4.10
C SER A 25 30.24 17.51 -3.51
N LEU A 26 29.00 17.58 -3.01
CA LEU A 26 28.55 18.65 -2.10
C LEU A 26 27.52 18.07 -1.11
N PHE A 27 27.64 18.47 0.16
CA PHE A 27 26.88 18.05 1.36
C PHE A 27 27.42 16.84 2.15
N ASN A 28 28.64 17.03 2.68
CA ASN A 28 29.06 16.37 3.91
C ASN A 28 28.86 17.33 5.10
N GLY A 29 28.12 16.88 6.11
CA GLY A 29 28.31 17.30 7.49
C GLY A 29 27.10 17.93 8.16
N LEU A 30 26.29 17.11 8.85
CA LEU A 30 25.74 17.43 10.16
C LEU A 30 25.63 16.14 10.99
N ASP A 31 26.07 16.25 12.24
CA ASP A 31 26.20 15.20 13.26
C ASP A 31 24.82 14.74 13.76
N MET A 32 24.56 13.43 13.65
CA MET A 32 23.23 12.82 13.83
C MET A 32 23.13 12.06 15.16
N GLN A 33 23.84 12.52 16.20
CA GLN A 33 23.79 11.96 17.56
C GLN A 33 23.11 12.86 18.61
N SER A 34 22.69 14.08 18.25
CA SER A 34 22.05 15.03 19.18
C SER A 34 20.54 15.22 18.99
N TYR A 35 19.90 14.48 18.07
CA TYR A 35 18.46 14.62 17.80
C TYR A 35 17.58 13.63 18.60
N TRP A 36 18.17 12.58 19.19
CA TRP A 36 17.44 11.54 19.93
C TRP A 36 17.24 11.82 21.43
N SER A 37 17.49 13.04 21.91
CA SER A 37 17.29 13.40 23.32
C SER A 37 16.28 14.53 23.54
N ALA A 38 15.42 14.84 22.57
CA ALA A 38 14.52 16.00 22.65
C ALA A 38 13.02 15.72 22.44
N THR A 39 12.59 14.46 22.32
CA THR A 39 11.16 14.12 22.08
C THR A 39 10.54 13.17 23.10
N SER A 40 11.17 12.94 24.26
CA SER A 40 10.59 12.08 25.30
C SER A 40 9.78 12.79 26.38
N ASP A 41 9.70 14.13 26.43
CA ASP A 41 8.97 14.83 27.50
C ASP A 41 8.06 15.92 26.94
N ARG A 42 6.76 15.60 26.82
CA ARG A 42 5.59 16.46 27.12
C ARG A 42 4.31 15.79 26.61
N TYR A 43 3.80 14.85 27.40
CA TYR A 43 2.36 14.69 27.57
C TYR A 43 2.01 15.36 28.89
N ASP A 44 1.21 16.42 28.85
CA ASP A 44 0.40 16.85 29.98
C ASP A 44 -0.84 17.56 29.45
N ASP A 45 -1.96 17.20 30.06
CA ASP A 45 -3.33 17.62 29.79
C ASP A 45 -3.50 19.14 29.74
N ASP A 46 -4.31 19.63 28.80
CA ASP A 46 -5.41 20.55 29.11
C ASP A 46 -6.27 20.87 27.86
N LEU A 47 -7.55 20.55 27.99
CA LEU A 47 -8.64 20.88 27.08
C LEU A 47 -8.85 22.40 27.05
N VAL A 48 -8.59 23.05 25.90
CA VAL A 48 -9.08 24.42 25.65
C VAL A 48 -9.70 24.49 24.25
N VAL A 49 -11.03 24.59 24.22
CA VAL A 49 -11.82 24.96 23.04
C VAL A 49 -11.62 26.45 22.76
N LEU A 50 -11.21 26.82 21.53
CA LEU A 50 -11.27 28.20 21.03
C LEU A 50 -11.87 28.28 19.60
N PRO A 51 -12.61 29.35 19.27
CA PRO A 51 -13.50 29.47 18.08
C PRO A 51 -12.73 29.93 16.81
N PRO A 52 -13.37 30.00 15.61
CA PRO A 52 -12.66 30.01 14.34
C PRO A 52 -12.09 31.39 14.02
N PHE A 53 -10.89 31.45 13.45
CA PHE A 53 -10.36 32.67 12.85
C PHE A 53 -9.70 32.42 11.50
N GLU A 54 -9.89 33.42 10.64
CA GLU A 54 -9.54 33.50 9.22
C GLU A 54 -8.03 33.39 8.96
N VAL A 55 -7.68 32.69 7.87
CA VAL A 55 -6.31 32.59 7.37
C VAL A 55 -5.95 33.90 6.64
N THR A 56 -5.05 34.68 7.23
CA THR A 56 -4.26 35.67 6.49
C THR A 56 -2.85 35.14 6.32
N ALA A 57 -2.40 35.06 5.07
CA ALA A 57 -1.09 34.54 4.70
C ALA A 57 0.02 35.52 5.15
N SER A 58 0.95 35.03 5.96
CA SER A 58 2.22 35.70 6.22
C SER A 58 3.33 35.00 5.45
N ARG A 59 3.95 35.74 4.52
CA ARG A 59 5.23 35.44 3.89
C ARG A 59 6.29 35.33 4.98
N ASP A 60 6.86 34.14 5.16
CA ASP A 60 8.23 33.87 5.63
C ASP A 60 8.44 32.35 5.58
N ASP A 61 8.58 31.79 4.36
CA ASP A 61 9.05 30.42 4.13
C ASP A 61 10.43 30.48 3.46
N PRO A 62 11.51 30.03 4.12
CA PRO A 62 12.88 30.19 3.63
C PRO A 62 13.30 29.20 2.53
N TYR A 63 12.39 28.43 1.91
CA TYR A 63 12.76 27.43 0.88
C TYR A 63 12.30 27.72 -0.55
N SER A 64 11.92 28.97 -0.89
CA SER A 64 11.59 29.33 -2.27
C SER A 64 12.83 29.62 -3.15
N SER A 65 13.61 28.60 -3.51
CA SER A 65 14.41 28.63 -4.75
C SER A 65 15.10 27.30 -5.00
N TYR A 66 14.39 26.36 -5.64
CA TYR A 66 15.06 25.36 -6.46
C TYR A 66 14.32 25.24 -7.79
N ASP A 67 15.05 25.58 -8.85
CA ASP A 67 14.67 25.36 -10.24
C ASP A 67 15.01 23.91 -10.58
N PHE A 68 13.99 23.08 -10.76
CA PHE A 68 14.15 21.68 -11.14
C PHE A 68 13.61 21.49 -12.56
N GLY A 69 14.42 20.81 -13.37
CA GLY A 69 14.21 20.58 -14.78
C GLY A 69 12.84 20.02 -15.14
N SER A 70 12.55 20.11 -16.44
CA SER A 70 11.28 19.78 -17.07
C SER A 70 10.67 18.47 -16.55
N PRO A 71 9.34 18.44 -16.27
CA PRO A 71 8.61 17.25 -15.86
C PRO A 71 8.83 16.00 -16.72
N ALA A 72 9.28 16.15 -17.97
CA ALA A 72 9.46 15.07 -18.94
C ALA A 72 10.44 13.96 -18.49
N ASP A 73 11.46 14.27 -17.70
CA ASP A 73 12.51 13.30 -17.34
C ASP A 73 12.07 12.33 -16.23
N LEU A 74 11.04 12.68 -15.44
CA LEU A 74 10.46 11.82 -14.41
C LEU A 74 9.51 10.74 -14.97
N TYR A 75 9.03 10.87 -16.21
CA TYR A 75 8.04 9.97 -16.81
C TYR A 75 8.63 8.73 -17.50
N ARG A 76 9.94 8.70 -17.73
CA ARG A 76 10.57 7.56 -18.42
C ARG A 76 10.74 6.33 -17.53
N ASP A 77 10.87 6.53 -16.22
CA ASP A 77 11.25 5.45 -15.29
C ASP A 77 10.05 4.59 -14.82
N MET A 78 8.82 5.14 -14.85
CA MET A 78 7.61 4.39 -14.45
C MET A 78 6.88 3.71 -15.61
N GLY A 79 7.07 4.19 -16.85
CA GLY A 79 6.40 3.62 -18.03
C GLY A 79 6.91 2.22 -18.42
N ASP A 80 8.09 1.83 -17.95
CA ASP A 80 8.74 0.57 -18.30
C ASP A 80 8.38 -0.58 -17.34
N GLN A 81 7.77 -0.31 -16.17
CA GLN A 81 7.39 -1.35 -15.19
C GLN A 81 5.94 -1.87 -15.35
N TYR A 82 5.04 -1.07 -15.91
CA TYR A 82 3.64 -1.45 -16.12
C TYR A 82 3.10 -0.84 -17.42
N PRO A 83 3.21 -1.53 -18.57
CA PRO A 83 2.58 -1.05 -19.80
C PRO A 83 1.07 -1.23 -19.70
N GLY A 84 0.36 -0.23 -19.18
CA GLY A 84 -1.08 -0.15 -19.35
C GLY A 84 -1.41 -0.07 -20.84
N GLU A 85 -2.27 -0.96 -21.33
CA GLU A 85 -2.77 -0.87 -22.71
C GLU A 85 -3.50 0.46 -22.90
N LYS A 86 -2.91 1.35 -23.71
CA LYS A 86 -3.59 2.55 -24.19
C LYS A 86 -4.73 2.11 -25.10
N ARG A 87 -5.97 2.41 -24.72
CA ARG A 87 -7.09 2.41 -25.67
C ARG A 87 -6.86 3.50 -26.71
N GLU A 88 -6.49 3.11 -27.93
CA GLU A 88 -6.50 4.01 -29.08
C GLU A 88 -7.94 4.30 -29.50
N GLY A 89 -8.33 5.58 -29.42
CA GLY A 89 -9.59 6.07 -29.97
C GLY A 89 -9.54 6.05 -31.50
N SER A 90 -10.30 5.16 -32.13
CA SER A 90 -10.49 5.18 -33.57
C SER A 90 -11.43 6.32 -33.96
N GLY A 91 -10.89 7.36 -34.61
CA GLY A 91 -11.69 8.28 -35.40
C GLY A 91 -12.20 7.60 -36.67
N GLY A 92 -13.50 7.70 -36.92
CA GLY A 92 -14.14 7.25 -38.16
C GLY A 92 -15.22 8.22 -38.58
N ASP A 93 -15.04 8.83 -39.75
CA ASP A 93 -15.99 9.74 -40.42
C ASP A 93 -16.91 8.97 -41.38
N THR A 94 -18.17 9.41 -41.42
CA THR A 94 -19.26 9.20 -42.39
C THR A 94 -19.74 7.79 -42.80
N GLY A 95 -21.06 7.58 -42.71
CA GLY A 95 -21.84 7.06 -43.86
C GLY A 95 -22.79 5.87 -43.66
N ASP A 96 -24.04 6.20 -43.34
CA ASP A 96 -25.30 5.64 -43.88
C ASP A 96 -25.91 4.29 -43.39
N SER A 97 -27.21 4.45 -43.10
CA SER A 97 -28.38 3.56 -43.05
C SER A 97 -28.30 2.09 -42.60
N GLY A 98 -28.96 1.81 -41.47
CA GLY A 98 -29.43 0.47 -41.11
C GLY A 98 -30.09 0.42 -39.74
N THR A 99 -31.42 0.51 -39.69
CA THR A 99 -32.21 0.29 -38.48
C THR A 99 -32.03 -1.14 -37.94
N SER A 100 -31.45 -1.27 -36.75
CA SER A 100 -31.69 -2.37 -35.81
C SER A 100 -31.77 -1.76 -34.42
N THR A 101 -32.95 -1.83 -33.81
CA THR A 101 -33.15 -1.54 -32.39
C THR A 101 -32.62 -2.74 -31.61
N ASP A 102 -31.34 -2.74 -31.28
CA ASP A 102 -30.81 -3.63 -30.26
C ASP A 102 -30.70 -2.85 -28.94
N SER A 103 -31.25 -3.50 -27.93
CA SER A 103 -31.44 -3.04 -26.56
C SER A 103 -30.16 -2.52 -25.94
N VAL A 104 -30.29 -1.37 -25.28
CA VAL A 104 -29.35 -0.92 -24.26
C VAL A 104 -29.48 -1.93 -23.12
N ASP A 105 -28.57 -2.87 -23.02
CA ASP A 105 -28.50 -3.77 -21.88
C ASP A 105 -28.07 -2.94 -20.65
N ASP A 106 -29.02 -2.83 -19.74
CA ASP A 106 -28.91 -2.23 -18.42
C ASP A 106 -27.89 -3.01 -17.59
N ALA A 107 -26.67 -2.48 -17.46
CA ALA A 107 -25.60 -3.08 -16.65
C ALA A 107 -25.92 -3.06 -15.13
N GLY A 108 -27.04 -2.48 -14.71
CA GLY A 108 -27.44 -2.37 -13.31
C GLY A 108 -28.12 -3.61 -12.69
N ASP A 109 -28.56 -4.60 -13.50
CA ASP A 109 -29.45 -5.68 -13.02
C ASP A 109 -28.91 -7.11 -13.25
N SER A 110 -27.59 -7.25 -13.45
CA SER A 110 -27.00 -8.58 -13.51
C SER A 110 -27.02 -9.24 -12.12
N GLN A 111 -27.82 -10.30 -11.99
CA GLN A 111 -27.96 -11.08 -10.75
C GLN A 111 -26.60 -11.65 -10.33
N LEU A 112 -26.23 -11.48 -9.06
CA LEU A 112 -25.05 -12.11 -8.47
C LEU A 112 -25.24 -13.63 -8.39
N LYS A 113 -24.28 -14.40 -8.92
CA LYS A 113 -24.35 -15.86 -8.99
C LYS A 113 -23.11 -16.52 -8.37
N PRO A 114 -23.27 -17.64 -7.65
CA PRO A 114 -22.14 -18.41 -7.13
C PRO A 114 -21.13 -18.79 -8.21
N GLY A 115 -19.84 -18.61 -7.89
CA GLY A 115 -18.71 -18.91 -8.77
C GLY A 115 -18.46 -17.88 -9.88
N GLU A 116 -19.17 -16.76 -9.87
CA GLU A 116 -19.03 -15.69 -10.86
C GLU A 116 -18.54 -14.40 -10.21
N THR A 117 -17.76 -13.63 -10.98
CA THR A 117 -17.47 -12.23 -10.67
C THR A 117 -18.34 -11.33 -11.54
N THR A 118 -19.05 -10.41 -10.91
CA THR A 118 -19.99 -9.49 -11.57
C THR A 118 -19.55 -8.06 -11.35
N ARG A 119 -19.47 -7.27 -12.43
CA ARG A 119 -19.29 -5.81 -12.36
C ARG A 119 -20.60 -5.16 -11.96
N ARG A 120 -20.54 -4.25 -10.99
CA ARG A 120 -21.69 -3.50 -10.47
C ARG A 120 -21.33 -2.02 -10.44
N THR A 121 -22.36 -1.18 -10.48
CA THR A 121 -22.21 0.27 -10.29
C THR A 121 -23.06 0.75 -9.13
N ILE A 122 -22.66 1.86 -8.52
CA ILE A 122 -23.41 2.55 -7.47
C ILE A 122 -23.23 4.06 -7.62
N ASN A 123 -24.29 4.84 -7.40
CA ASN A 123 -24.20 6.29 -7.38
C ASN A 123 -23.83 6.79 -5.99
N ILE A 124 -22.69 7.48 -5.87
CA ILE A 124 -22.22 8.13 -4.65
C ILE A 124 -22.15 9.63 -4.91
N ASN A 125 -23.01 10.40 -4.24
CA ASN A 125 -23.04 11.87 -4.34
C ASN A 125 -23.14 12.39 -5.79
N GLY A 126 -23.90 11.70 -6.64
CA GLY A 126 -24.11 12.08 -8.04
C GLY A 126 -23.03 11.56 -9.00
N ARG A 127 -22.05 10.78 -8.52
CA ARG A 127 -21.02 10.12 -9.33
C ARG A 127 -21.29 8.62 -9.39
N GLU A 128 -21.26 8.06 -10.59
CA GLU A 128 -21.29 6.59 -10.75
C GLU A 128 -19.92 6.02 -10.41
N ARG A 129 -19.89 4.97 -9.58
CA ARG A 129 -18.67 4.27 -9.14
C ARG A 129 -18.84 2.79 -9.41
N GLU A 130 -17.78 2.14 -9.87
CA GLU A 130 -17.78 0.72 -10.21
C GLU A 130 -17.10 -0.12 -9.12
N TYR A 131 -17.48 -1.39 -9.04
CA TYR A 131 -16.83 -2.41 -8.21
C TYR A 131 -17.10 -3.79 -8.80
N LEU A 132 -16.30 -4.78 -8.42
CA LEU A 132 -16.51 -6.18 -8.79
C LEU A 132 -16.90 -6.98 -7.55
N VAL A 133 -17.95 -7.80 -7.66
CA VAL A 133 -18.34 -8.75 -6.60
C VAL A 133 -18.10 -10.15 -7.09
N HIS A 134 -17.30 -10.93 -6.36
CA HIS A 134 -17.15 -12.35 -6.55
C HIS A 134 -17.93 -13.11 -5.48
N VAL A 135 -18.92 -13.90 -5.91
CA VAL A 135 -19.67 -14.79 -5.02
C VAL A 135 -19.01 -16.17 -5.07
N PRO A 136 -18.64 -16.79 -3.94
CA PRO A 136 -17.91 -18.06 -3.96
C PRO A 136 -18.81 -19.19 -4.50
N LYS A 137 -18.23 -20.18 -5.16
CA LYS A 137 -18.94 -21.35 -5.74
C LYS A 137 -19.91 -22.04 -4.77
N ASN A 138 -19.55 -22.08 -3.49
CA ASN A 138 -20.30 -22.81 -2.47
C ASN A 138 -21.31 -21.94 -1.71
N TYR A 139 -21.47 -20.67 -2.08
CA TYR A 139 -22.40 -19.74 -1.42
C TYR A 139 -23.81 -20.33 -1.32
N GLN A 140 -24.37 -20.27 -0.11
CA GLN A 140 -25.74 -20.68 0.18
C GLN A 140 -26.51 -19.49 0.76
N PRO A 141 -27.63 -19.05 0.14
CA PRO A 141 -28.43 -17.94 0.67
C PRO A 141 -28.96 -18.14 2.10
N GLY A 142 -29.01 -19.37 2.61
CA GLY A 142 -29.44 -19.69 3.96
C GLY A 142 -28.36 -19.57 5.04
N GLU A 143 -27.11 -19.30 4.67
CA GLU A 143 -25.94 -19.24 5.56
C GLU A 143 -25.30 -17.86 5.46
N SER A 144 -25.00 -17.22 6.60
CA SER A 144 -24.27 -15.96 6.59
C SER A 144 -22.84 -16.21 6.10
N THR A 145 -22.37 -15.36 5.19
CA THR A 145 -21.07 -15.53 4.52
C THR A 145 -20.17 -14.33 4.79
N PRO A 146 -18.89 -14.51 5.16
CA PRO A 146 -17.93 -13.43 5.35
C PRO A 146 -17.73 -12.58 4.10
N VAL A 147 -17.31 -11.33 4.26
CA VAL A 147 -17.01 -10.41 3.14
C VAL A 147 -15.60 -9.84 3.29
N VAL A 148 -14.82 -9.91 2.21
CA VAL A 148 -13.50 -9.27 2.11
C VAL A 148 -13.55 -8.16 1.06
N LEU A 149 -13.38 -6.91 1.48
CA LEU A 149 -13.20 -5.77 0.59
C LEU A 149 -11.72 -5.64 0.19
N VAL A 150 -11.42 -5.53 -1.11
CA VAL A 150 -10.05 -5.49 -1.63
C VAL A 150 -9.80 -4.18 -2.39
N TYR A 151 -8.77 -3.44 -2.00
CA TYR A 151 -8.44 -2.11 -2.51
C TYR A 151 -7.11 -2.11 -3.28
N HIS A 152 -7.14 -1.66 -4.53
CA HIS A 152 -5.99 -1.64 -5.43
C HIS A 152 -4.99 -0.51 -5.13
N GLY A 153 -3.77 -0.62 -5.65
CA GLY A 153 -2.75 0.44 -5.59
C GLY A 153 -3.00 1.60 -6.56
N VAL A 154 -2.21 2.68 -6.47
CA VAL A 154 -2.36 3.82 -7.38
C VAL A 154 -2.13 3.41 -8.84
N ASN A 155 -2.94 3.93 -9.75
CA ASN A 155 -2.90 3.65 -11.20
C ASN A 155 -3.13 2.17 -11.57
N SER A 156 -3.86 1.45 -10.73
CA SER A 156 -4.41 0.11 -10.97
C SER A 156 -5.94 0.17 -10.87
N ASP A 157 -6.62 -0.96 -10.99
CA ASP A 157 -8.08 -1.08 -10.97
C ASP A 157 -8.55 -2.37 -10.27
N ALA A 158 -9.86 -2.50 -10.07
CA ALA A 158 -10.46 -3.66 -9.42
C ALA A 158 -10.17 -5.00 -10.13
N ALA A 159 -10.12 -5.02 -11.47
CA ALA A 159 -9.89 -6.24 -12.25
C ALA A 159 -8.44 -6.71 -12.14
N THR A 160 -7.50 -5.78 -12.23
CA THR A 160 -6.07 -6.03 -12.00
C THR A 160 -5.86 -6.55 -10.58
N MET A 161 -6.51 -5.95 -9.59
CA MET A 161 -6.40 -6.40 -8.20
C MET A 161 -6.97 -7.81 -8.00
N GLN A 162 -8.07 -8.14 -8.67
CA GLN A 162 -8.59 -9.51 -8.71
C GLN A 162 -7.57 -10.51 -9.27
N ASP A 163 -6.91 -10.16 -10.38
CA ASP A 163 -5.95 -11.02 -11.05
C ASP A 163 -4.65 -11.18 -10.26
N VAL A 164 -4.08 -10.12 -9.69
CA VAL A 164 -2.79 -10.21 -8.98
C VAL A 164 -2.92 -10.87 -7.61
N THR A 165 -4.05 -10.69 -6.92
CA THR A 165 -4.25 -11.24 -5.58
C THR A 165 -4.80 -12.66 -5.58
N GLN A 166 -5.49 -13.07 -6.64
CA GLN A 166 -6.19 -14.35 -6.71
C GLN A 166 -7.25 -14.54 -5.60
N PHE A 167 -7.74 -13.47 -4.98
CA PHE A 167 -8.74 -13.56 -3.91
C PHE A 167 -10.03 -14.27 -4.36
N SER A 168 -10.45 -14.16 -5.63
CA SER A 168 -11.61 -14.94 -6.12
C SER A 168 -11.38 -16.44 -6.06
N ARG A 169 -10.18 -16.91 -6.44
CA ARG A 169 -9.82 -18.34 -6.34
C ARG A 169 -9.81 -18.79 -4.88
N LYS A 170 -9.28 -17.96 -3.98
CA LYS A 170 -9.22 -18.24 -2.55
C LYS A 170 -10.62 -18.26 -1.92
N ALA A 171 -11.49 -17.34 -2.30
CA ALA A 171 -12.90 -17.30 -1.93
C ALA A 171 -13.67 -18.55 -2.37
N ASP A 172 -13.42 -19.06 -3.58
CA ASP A 172 -13.99 -20.33 -4.02
C ASP A 172 -13.57 -21.53 -3.16
N GLN A 173 -12.37 -21.48 -2.57
CA GLN A 173 -11.81 -22.55 -1.73
C GLN A 173 -12.37 -22.47 -0.30
N ASP A 174 -12.38 -21.27 0.27
CA ASP A 174 -12.64 -21.06 1.70
C ASP A 174 -14.02 -20.45 2.00
N ASN A 175 -14.81 -20.22 0.96
CA ASN A 175 -16.22 -19.80 1.02
C ASN A 175 -16.47 -18.45 1.70
N PHE A 176 -15.89 -17.38 1.15
CA PHE A 176 -16.20 -15.99 1.50
C PHE A 176 -16.52 -15.15 0.25
N ILE A 177 -17.27 -14.06 0.40
CA ILE A 177 -17.54 -13.11 -0.68
C ILE A 177 -16.36 -12.15 -0.79
N VAL A 178 -15.97 -11.80 -2.03
CA VAL A 178 -14.95 -10.78 -2.27
C VAL A 178 -15.54 -9.61 -3.03
N VAL A 179 -15.23 -8.40 -2.60
CA VAL A 179 -15.58 -7.19 -3.32
C VAL A 179 -14.30 -6.45 -3.67
N PHE A 180 -13.95 -6.42 -4.95
CA PHE A 180 -12.85 -5.61 -5.44
C PHE A 180 -13.37 -4.20 -5.70
N MET A 181 -12.94 -3.27 -4.86
CA MET A 181 -13.33 -1.88 -4.90
C MET A 181 -12.57 -1.17 -6.01
N ASP A 182 -13.25 -0.33 -6.81
CA ASP A 182 -12.61 0.44 -7.88
C ASP A 182 -12.49 1.92 -7.50
N GLY A 183 -11.26 2.41 -7.44
CA GLY A 183 -10.92 3.79 -7.09
C GLY A 183 -11.46 4.79 -8.11
N ASN A 184 -11.21 6.08 -7.90
CA ASN A 184 -11.61 7.09 -8.87
C ASN A 184 -10.62 7.15 -10.03
N ASP A 185 -11.09 6.93 -11.25
CA ASP A 185 -10.30 6.97 -12.49
C ASP A 185 -10.41 8.30 -13.24
N GLU A 186 -11.32 9.19 -12.85
CA GLU A 186 -11.54 10.48 -13.51
C GLU A 186 -10.41 11.51 -13.30
N ASN A 187 -9.49 11.25 -12.36
CA ASN A 187 -8.35 12.11 -12.08
C ASN A 187 -7.11 11.72 -12.89
N ARG A 188 -5.99 12.42 -12.63
CA ARG A 188 -4.71 12.13 -13.30
C ARG A 188 -4.24 10.68 -13.14
N LEU A 189 -4.57 10.04 -12.02
CA LEU A 189 -4.24 8.66 -11.71
C LEU A 189 -5.47 8.01 -11.06
N HIS A 190 -5.72 6.75 -11.43
CA HIS A 190 -6.74 5.92 -10.80
C HIS A 190 -6.37 5.70 -9.33
N SER A 191 -7.15 6.23 -8.40
CA SER A 191 -6.69 6.37 -7.01
C SER A 191 -7.80 6.52 -5.96
N TRP A 192 -7.38 6.44 -4.70
CA TRP A 192 -8.21 6.62 -3.52
C TRP A 192 -8.00 7.98 -2.87
N ASN A 193 -9.07 8.57 -2.36
CA ASN A 193 -8.97 9.64 -1.39
C ASN A 193 -8.46 9.06 -0.07
N ASN A 194 -7.14 8.95 0.11
CA ASN A 194 -6.51 8.62 1.40
C ASN A 194 -6.27 9.88 2.26
N GLY A 195 -6.74 11.05 1.82
CA GLY A 195 -6.60 12.32 2.52
C GLY A 195 -5.30 13.07 2.24
N GLN A 196 -4.23 12.42 1.77
CA GLN A 196 -2.95 13.09 1.55
C GLN A 196 -2.83 13.69 0.15
N LEU A 197 -3.11 12.90 -0.87
CA LEU A 197 -2.74 13.20 -2.25
C LEU A 197 -3.75 14.15 -2.90
N ALA A 198 -3.28 15.30 -3.38
CA ALA A 198 -4.17 16.34 -3.91
C ALA A 198 -5.00 15.89 -5.12
N PHE A 199 -4.47 14.96 -5.92
CA PHE A 199 -5.13 14.43 -7.11
C PHE A 199 -6.23 13.41 -6.79
N SER A 200 -6.48 13.07 -5.52
CA SER A 200 -7.50 12.09 -5.15
C SER A 200 -8.52 12.63 -4.15
N ARG A 201 -8.60 13.94 -3.93
CA ARG A 201 -9.44 14.53 -2.85
C ARG A 201 -10.89 14.82 -3.21
N ASP A 202 -11.29 14.63 -4.46
CA ASP A 202 -12.61 14.98 -4.98
C ASP A 202 -13.65 13.86 -4.84
N THR A 203 -13.26 12.68 -4.35
CA THR A 203 -14.17 11.56 -4.08
C THR A 203 -14.38 11.28 -2.60
N ASP A 204 -15.55 10.73 -2.28
CA ASP A 204 -15.88 10.24 -0.93
C ASP A 204 -15.80 8.71 -0.90
N ASP A 205 -14.59 8.20 -0.73
CA ASP A 205 -14.35 6.74 -0.74
C ASP A 205 -14.80 6.02 0.54
N ILE A 206 -15.11 6.78 1.61
CA ILE A 206 -15.77 6.26 2.81
C ILE A 206 -17.25 6.01 2.51
N ALA A 207 -17.95 7.00 1.94
CA ALA A 207 -19.35 6.82 1.52
C ALA A 207 -19.49 5.73 0.45
N PHE A 208 -18.52 5.64 -0.47
CA PHE A 208 -18.47 4.56 -1.46
C PHE A 208 -18.36 3.19 -0.81
N THR A 209 -17.43 2.99 0.11
CA THR A 209 -17.26 1.73 0.84
C THR A 209 -18.55 1.31 1.56
N ARG A 210 -19.18 2.25 2.27
CA ARG A 210 -20.45 2.00 2.97
C ARG A 210 -21.57 1.62 2.02
N GLY A 211 -21.73 2.37 0.93
CA GLY A 211 -22.77 2.11 -0.06
C GLY A 211 -22.61 0.75 -0.73
N VAL A 212 -21.38 0.34 -1.02
CA VAL A 212 -21.11 -0.99 -1.58
C VAL A 212 -21.42 -2.10 -0.58
N LEU A 213 -21.03 -1.96 0.69
CA LEU A 213 -21.41 -2.92 1.73
C LEU A 213 -22.93 -3.04 1.87
N ASP A 214 -23.64 -1.91 1.97
CA ASP A 214 -25.11 -1.89 2.05
C ASP A 214 -25.76 -2.62 0.85
N GLN A 215 -25.22 -2.41 -0.36
CA GLN A 215 -25.72 -3.06 -1.58
C GLN A 215 -25.45 -4.57 -1.56
N VAL A 216 -24.23 -5.00 -1.21
CA VAL A 216 -23.86 -6.41 -1.14
C VAL A 216 -24.68 -7.15 -0.09
N GLU A 217 -24.93 -6.54 1.07
CA GLU A 217 -25.80 -7.08 2.12
C GLU A 217 -27.27 -7.16 1.72
N SER A 218 -27.72 -6.29 0.81
CA SER A 218 -29.08 -6.36 0.27
C SER A 218 -29.26 -7.49 -0.74
N ASP A 219 -28.19 -7.84 -1.44
CA ASP A 219 -28.18 -8.84 -2.51
C ASP A 219 -27.80 -10.25 -2.00
N LEU A 220 -27.02 -10.34 -0.92
CA LEU A 220 -26.46 -11.59 -0.38
C LEU A 220 -26.62 -11.69 1.16
N ASN A 221 -26.64 -12.91 1.68
CA ASN A 221 -26.65 -13.18 3.12
C ASN A 221 -25.23 -13.05 3.69
N VAL A 222 -24.88 -11.83 4.09
CA VAL A 222 -23.56 -11.48 4.62
C VAL A 222 -23.51 -11.65 6.14
N ASP A 223 -22.39 -12.17 6.65
CA ASP A 223 -22.08 -12.08 8.07
C ASP A 223 -21.47 -10.73 8.41
N ARG A 224 -22.25 -9.86 9.06
CA ARG A 224 -21.80 -8.51 9.45
C ARG A 224 -20.72 -8.51 10.53
N SER A 225 -20.52 -9.62 11.24
CA SER A 225 -19.43 -9.76 12.21
C SER A 225 -18.12 -10.21 11.57
N GLU A 226 -18.14 -10.60 10.28
CA GLU A 226 -16.99 -11.10 9.53
C GLU A 226 -16.80 -10.29 8.23
N VAL A 227 -16.75 -8.97 8.40
CA VAL A 227 -16.37 -8.03 7.33
C VAL A 227 -14.91 -7.64 7.50
N PHE A 228 -14.14 -7.75 6.42
CA PHE A 228 -12.71 -7.50 6.41
C PHE A 228 -12.34 -6.52 5.29
N ALA A 229 -11.22 -5.81 5.47
CA ALA A 229 -10.66 -4.95 4.42
C ALA A 229 -9.20 -5.24 4.17
N VAL A 230 -8.83 -5.28 2.89
CA VAL A 230 -7.49 -5.62 2.42
C VAL A 230 -7.01 -4.60 1.39
N GLY A 231 -5.79 -4.09 1.52
CA GLY A 231 -5.28 -3.05 0.63
C GLY A 231 -3.84 -3.24 0.22
N PHE A 232 -3.50 -2.87 -1.02
CA PHE A 232 -2.13 -2.84 -1.53
C PHE A 232 -1.67 -1.41 -1.83
N SER A 233 -0.44 -1.05 -1.45
CA SER A 233 0.17 0.25 -1.77
C SER A 233 -0.73 1.41 -1.30
N GLN A 234 -1.17 2.31 -2.19
CA GLN A 234 -2.14 3.36 -1.83
C GLN A 234 -3.47 2.80 -1.28
N GLY A 235 -3.88 1.59 -1.71
CA GLY A 235 -5.03 0.88 -1.18
C GLY A 235 -4.87 0.50 0.30
N GLU A 236 -3.66 0.16 0.77
CA GLU A 236 -3.39 -0.01 2.21
C GLU A 236 -3.61 1.30 2.97
N SER A 237 -3.12 2.43 2.44
CA SER A 237 -3.38 3.73 3.06
C SER A 237 -4.88 4.06 3.13
N MET A 238 -5.65 3.63 2.13
CA MET A 238 -7.10 3.75 2.16
C MET A 238 -7.72 2.86 3.24
N VAL A 239 -7.28 1.62 3.38
CA VAL A 239 -7.74 0.70 4.44
C VAL A 239 -7.44 1.25 5.83
N HIS A 240 -6.25 1.81 6.05
CA HIS A 240 -5.94 2.52 7.30
C HIS A 240 -6.88 3.70 7.55
N ARG A 241 -7.16 4.50 6.51
CA ARG A 241 -8.13 5.60 6.63
C ARG A 241 -9.52 5.07 7.00
N LEU A 242 -9.99 3.99 6.37
CA LEU A 242 -11.29 3.39 6.63
C LEU A 242 -11.39 2.87 8.07
N ALA A 243 -10.40 2.09 8.50
CA ALA A 243 -10.36 1.52 9.85
C ALA A 243 -10.39 2.59 10.96
N ASN A 244 -9.87 3.78 10.67
CA ASN A 244 -9.78 4.89 11.62
C ASN A 244 -10.84 5.99 11.40
N ASP A 245 -11.77 5.80 10.47
CA ASP A 245 -12.88 6.74 10.27
C ASP A 245 -14.00 6.49 11.30
N PRO A 246 -14.51 7.52 12.00
CA PRO A 246 -15.56 7.33 13.00
C PRO A 246 -16.83 6.69 12.46
N SER A 247 -17.14 6.90 11.18
CA SER A 247 -18.35 6.35 10.55
C SER A 247 -18.20 4.89 10.11
N MET A 248 -17.00 4.32 10.22
CA MET A 248 -16.64 2.94 9.92
C MET A 248 -16.23 2.16 11.18
N SER A 249 -16.33 2.78 12.36
CA SER A 249 -15.94 2.16 13.62
C SER A 249 -16.78 0.90 13.89
N GLY A 250 -16.10 -0.21 14.16
CA GLY A 250 -16.74 -1.52 14.37
C GLY A 250 -17.22 -2.22 13.09
N THR A 251 -16.97 -1.65 11.91
CA THR A 251 -17.33 -2.29 10.63
C THR A 251 -16.43 -3.48 10.32
N PHE A 252 -15.12 -3.36 10.59
CA PHE A 252 -14.15 -4.41 10.24
C PHE A 252 -13.79 -5.26 11.44
N ALA A 253 -13.87 -6.58 11.30
CA ALA A 253 -13.37 -7.53 12.27
C ALA A 253 -11.83 -7.60 12.27
N ALA A 254 -11.23 -7.50 11.08
CA ALA A 254 -9.80 -7.37 10.91
C ALA A 254 -9.46 -6.68 9.58
N ILE A 255 -8.23 -6.18 9.48
CA ILE A 255 -7.68 -5.62 8.24
C ILE A 255 -6.35 -6.26 7.85
N GLY A 256 -6.09 -6.37 6.55
CA GLY A 256 -4.84 -6.84 5.97
C GLY A 256 -4.22 -5.79 5.06
N VAL A 257 -3.01 -5.33 5.36
CA VAL A 257 -2.39 -4.23 4.63
C VAL A 257 -1.05 -4.66 4.05
N VAL A 258 -0.80 -4.36 2.78
CA VAL A 258 0.37 -4.84 2.04
C VAL A 258 1.08 -3.70 1.30
N GLY A 259 2.36 -3.49 1.61
CA GLY A 259 3.26 -2.60 0.83
C GLY A 259 2.82 -1.14 0.71
N GLY A 260 1.98 -0.63 1.61
CA GLY A 260 1.51 0.75 1.67
C GLY A 260 2.01 1.50 2.89
N TRP A 261 1.26 2.51 3.35
CA TRP A 261 1.68 3.35 4.48
C TRP A 261 0.51 3.92 5.27
N MET A 262 0.73 4.18 6.56
CA MET A 262 -0.05 5.15 7.33
C MET A 262 0.31 6.59 6.96
N THR A 263 -0.73 7.43 6.88
CA THR A 263 -0.67 8.83 6.48
C THR A 263 -0.29 9.78 7.62
N GLY A 264 -0.36 9.32 8.87
CA GLY A 264 -0.26 10.15 10.07
C GLY A 264 -1.48 11.03 10.30
N ARG A 265 -2.59 10.80 9.59
CA ARG A 265 -3.89 11.46 9.78
C ARG A 265 -4.96 10.52 10.32
N GLU A 266 -4.59 9.26 10.56
CA GLU A 266 -5.43 8.26 11.19
C GLU A 266 -5.83 8.78 12.57
N ASN A 267 -7.13 8.98 12.77
CA ASN A 267 -7.65 9.43 14.05
C ASN A 267 -7.96 8.18 14.88
N PRO A 268 -7.24 7.94 15.99
CA PRO A 268 -7.46 6.74 16.79
C PRO A 268 -8.93 6.70 17.24
N GLN A 269 -9.64 5.64 16.88
CA GLN A 269 -10.97 5.36 17.39
C GLN A 269 -10.86 4.77 18.80
N GLU A 270 -11.87 4.97 19.64
CA GLU A 270 -11.92 4.29 20.96
C GLU A 270 -12.22 2.77 20.85
N ASN A 271 -12.22 2.20 19.64
CA ASN A 271 -12.36 0.77 19.40
C ASN A 271 -10.96 0.14 19.25
N GLY A 272 -10.39 -0.28 20.37
CA GLY A 272 -9.08 -0.93 20.45
C GLY A 272 -9.02 -2.31 19.79
N ASP A 273 -10.16 -2.97 19.59
CA ASP A 273 -10.20 -4.42 19.34
C ASP A 273 -10.00 -4.83 17.86
N LEU A 274 -9.43 -3.96 17.02
CA LEU A 274 -9.23 -4.26 15.61
C LEU A 274 -7.98 -5.13 15.40
N SER A 275 -8.17 -6.34 14.85
CA SER A 275 -7.04 -7.17 14.43
C SER A 275 -6.42 -6.67 13.12
N VAL A 276 -5.09 -6.63 13.06
CA VAL A 276 -4.33 -6.11 11.92
C VAL A 276 -3.20 -7.05 11.54
N ILE A 277 -3.08 -7.36 10.24
CA ILE A 277 -1.89 -7.96 9.64
C ILE A 277 -1.27 -6.97 8.65
N ASN A 278 0.00 -6.64 8.84
CA ASN A 278 0.78 -5.74 7.98
C ASN A 278 1.89 -6.53 7.30
N ILE A 279 2.02 -6.46 5.97
CA ILE A 279 2.99 -7.22 5.19
C ILE A 279 3.81 -6.27 4.32
N LYS A 280 5.11 -6.12 4.59
CA LYS A 280 5.99 -5.23 3.82
C LYS A 280 7.32 -5.90 3.49
N SER A 281 7.92 -5.51 2.36
CA SER A 281 9.23 -6.00 1.96
C SER A 281 10.37 -5.05 2.36
N ASN A 282 11.49 -5.59 2.82
CA ASN A 282 12.70 -4.84 3.16
C ASN A 282 13.29 -4.08 1.95
N ASN A 283 13.16 -4.66 0.76
CA ASN A 283 13.70 -4.13 -0.49
C ASN A 283 12.66 -3.37 -1.34
N ASP A 284 11.53 -2.96 -0.77
CA ASP A 284 10.51 -2.15 -1.48
C ASP A 284 11.09 -0.75 -1.85
N PRO A 285 11.29 -0.45 -3.14
CA PRO A 285 11.87 0.84 -3.56
C PRO A 285 10.84 1.99 -3.59
N THR A 286 9.56 1.66 -3.53
CA THR A 286 8.44 2.61 -3.69
C THR A 286 7.98 3.13 -2.34
N VAL A 287 7.72 2.21 -1.41
CA VAL A 287 7.30 2.48 -0.03
C VAL A 287 8.31 1.82 0.93
N PRO A 288 9.44 2.48 1.19
CA PRO A 288 10.50 1.92 2.02
C PRO A 288 10.05 1.77 3.48
N ALA A 289 10.58 0.75 4.17
CA ALA A 289 10.23 0.43 5.55
C ALA A 289 10.41 1.59 6.55
N GLN A 290 11.42 2.42 6.31
CA GLN A 290 11.73 3.61 7.10
C GLN A 290 10.77 4.79 6.82
N GLY A 291 9.80 4.60 5.93
CA GLY A 291 8.92 5.65 5.43
C GLY A 291 9.62 6.59 4.45
N ARG A 292 8.88 7.59 4.00
CA ARG A 292 9.33 8.56 3.00
C ARG A 292 8.54 9.86 3.14
N PHE A 293 9.26 10.98 3.20
CA PHE A 293 8.65 12.30 3.28
C PHE A 293 8.52 12.95 1.90
N ASN A 294 7.41 13.67 1.68
CA ASN A 294 7.13 14.44 0.48
C ASN A 294 7.23 13.66 -0.85
N TRP A 295 6.90 12.37 -0.84
CA TRP A 295 6.76 11.61 -2.08
C TRP A 295 5.42 11.97 -2.72
N TRP A 296 5.43 12.73 -3.82
CA TRP A 296 4.21 13.27 -4.43
C TRP A 296 3.28 13.97 -3.42
N PHE A 297 3.86 14.72 -2.46
CA PHE A 297 3.15 15.37 -1.35
C PHE A 297 2.51 14.41 -0.32
N ALA A 298 2.73 13.10 -0.44
CA ALA A 298 2.44 12.13 0.61
C ALA A 298 3.57 12.08 1.63
N ASN A 299 3.17 11.86 2.89
CA ASN A 299 4.07 11.56 3.98
C ASN A 299 3.80 10.13 4.42
N MET A 300 4.74 9.24 4.15
CA MET A 300 4.68 7.83 4.51
C MET A 300 5.35 7.66 5.87
N ARG A 301 4.58 7.21 6.86
CA ARG A 301 5.14 6.84 8.17
C ARG A 301 6.04 5.61 8.02
N PRO A 302 7.07 5.47 8.89
CA PRO A 302 7.80 4.23 9.00
C PRO A 302 6.87 3.10 9.43
N ASP A 303 7.15 1.89 8.98
CA ASP A 303 6.31 0.72 9.24
C ASP A 303 6.28 0.31 10.71
N SER A 304 7.37 0.57 11.45
CA SER A 304 7.38 0.40 12.90
C SER A 304 6.32 1.26 13.58
N GLY A 305 5.90 2.34 12.93
CA GLY A 305 4.78 3.18 13.31
C GLY A 305 3.44 2.45 13.23
N ASP A 306 3.23 1.57 12.25
CA ASP A 306 1.95 0.85 12.06
C ASP A 306 1.74 -0.14 13.23
N GLU A 307 2.73 -0.98 13.52
CA GLU A 307 2.70 -1.94 14.63
C GLU A 307 2.53 -1.21 15.97
N THR A 308 3.31 -0.15 16.19
CA THR A 308 3.22 0.66 17.42
C THR A 308 1.86 1.33 17.55
N TYR A 309 1.29 1.84 16.46
CA TYR A 309 0.00 2.51 16.45
C TYR A 309 -1.11 1.58 16.90
N TYR A 310 -1.28 0.43 16.25
CA TYR A 310 -2.38 -0.50 16.57
C TYR A 310 -2.20 -1.15 17.94
N ARG A 311 -0.95 -1.46 18.34
CA ARG A 311 -0.70 -1.94 19.71
C ARG A 311 -1.09 -0.92 20.77
N ASN A 312 -0.77 0.36 20.56
CA ASN A 312 -1.15 1.42 21.49
C ASN A 312 -2.67 1.64 21.52
N LEU A 313 -3.32 1.57 20.35
CA LEU A 313 -4.77 1.68 20.21
C LEU A 313 -5.50 0.59 21.02
N ASP A 314 -4.95 -0.62 20.97
CA ASP A 314 -5.48 -1.81 21.64
C ASP A 314 -4.91 -2.00 23.06
N GLY A 315 -4.13 -1.06 23.59
CA GLY A 315 -3.56 -1.15 24.94
C GLY A 315 -2.55 -2.28 25.16
N ILE A 316 -2.00 -2.87 24.09
CA ILE A 316 -1.03 -3.96 24.14
C ILE A 316 0.35 -3.46 24.56
N THR A 317 0.71 -3.69 25.81
CA THR A 317 2.03 -3.32 26.38
C THR A 317 3.05 -4.44 26.37
N THR A 318 2.62 -5.69 26.17
CA THR A 318 3.49 -6.86 26.09
C THR A 318 4.37 -6.80 24.84
N PRO A 319 5.65 -7.23 24.92
CA PRO A 319 6.47 -7.37 23.71
C PRO A 319 5.86 -8.40 22.75
N PRO A 320 5.96 -8.19 21.42
CA PRO A 320 5.50 -9.17 20.45
C PRO A 320 6.30 -10.48 20.54
N ASP A 321 5.65 -11.60 20.25
CA ASP A 321 6.35 -12.83 19.88
C ASP A 321 6.97 -12.65 18.48
N ARG A 322 8.21 -13.09 18.31
CA ARG A 322 8.94 -12.90 17.05
C ARG A 322 9.50 -14.21 16.54
N GLN A 323 9.25 -14.48 15.27
CA GLN A 323 9.66 -15.70 14.60
C GLN A 323 10.31 -15.37 13.26
N ALA A 324 11.44 -16.02 12.97
CA ALA A 324 12.04 -16.01 11.66
C ALA A 324 11.59 -17.25 10.90
N VAL A 325 11.24 -17.05 9.63
CA VAL A 325 10.80 -18.12 8.73
C VAL A 325 11.85 -18.30 7.65
N TYR A 326 12.31 -19.54 7.48
CA TYR A 326 13.33 -19.92 6.51
C TYR A 326 12.78 -20.90 5.49
N ASP A 327 13.29 -20.82 4.27
CA ASP A 327 13.02 -21.82 3.22
C ASP A 327 13.70 -23.17 3.53
N ALA A 328 13.41 -24.17 2.69
CA ALA A 328 14.02 -25.50 2.79
C ALA A 328 15.56 -25.50 2.60
N GLN A 329 16.16 -24.42 2.07
CA GLN A 329 17.60 -24.24 1.93
C GLN A 329 18.24 -23.46 3.09
N GLY A 330 17.44 -22.97 4.03
CA GLY A 330 17.87 -22.19 5.18
C GLY A 330 18.08 -20.70 4.90
N ASN A 331 17.58 -20.16 3.78
CA ASN A 331 17.56 -18.71 3.54
C ASN A 331 16.40 -18.08 4.32
N LEU A 332 16.63 -16.91 4.90
CA LEU A 332 15.59 -16.15 5.59
C LEU A 332 14.59 -15.62 4.55
N LEU A 333 13.32 -15.99 4.69
CA LEU A 333 12.23 -15.51 3.85
C LEU A 333 11.60 -14.25 4.44
N ARG A 334 11.35 -14.29 5.76
CA ARG A 334 10.64 -13.24 6.47
C ARG A 334 10.81 -13.34 7.98
N VAL A 335 10.47 -12.25 8.66
CA VAL A 335 10.28 -12.19 10.12
C VAL A 335 8.83 -11.83 10.42
N GLU A 336 8.20 -12.61 11.29
CA GLU A 336 6.84 -12.39 11.79
C GLU A 336 6.93 -11.87 13.23
N SER A 337 6.18 -10.81 13.54
CA SER A 337 6.06 -10.19 14.86
C SER A 337 4.59 -10.10 15.23
N THR A 338 4.14 -10.83 16.25
CA THR A 338 2.72 -10.88 16.64
C THR A 338 2.54 -10.47 18.09
N SER A 339 1.64 -9.53 18.32
CA SER A 339 1.11 -9.20 19.64
C SER A 339 -0.36 -9.58 19.75
N VAL A 340 -0.78 -9.97 20.95
CA VAL A 340 -2.17 -10.33 21.26
C VAL A 340 -2.62 -9.53 22.45
N ASN A 341 -3.80 -8.92 22.37
CA ASN A 341 -4.49 -8.42 23.54
C ASN A 341 -5.18 -9.59 24.25
N GLU A 342 -4.79 -9.86 25.51
CA GLU A 342 -5.30 -11.00 26.29
C GLU A 342 -6.78 -10.85 26.69
N ASP A 343 -7.30 -9.62 26.74
CA ASP A 343 -8.68 -9.34 27.17
C ASP A 343 -9.67 -9.49 26.01
N THR A 344 -9.30 -9.00 24.83
CA THR A 344 -10.18 -8.92 23.65
C THR A 344 -9.89 -10.04 22.64
N GLY A 345 -8.68 -10.59 22.65
CA GLY A 345 -8.20 -11.55 21.67
C GLY A 345 -7.76 -10.93 20.34
N SER A 346 -7.80 -9.60 20.19
CA SER A 346 -7.31 -8.93 18.98
C SER A 346 -5.81 -9.11 18.80
N ARG A 347 -5.39 -9.14 17.54
CA ARG A 347 -4.01 -9.45 17.15
C ARG A 347 -3.43 -8.33 16.30
N VAL A 348 -2.21 -7.92 16.60
CA VAL A 348 -1.41 -7.04 15.74
C VAL A 348 -0.21 -7.84 15.24
N THR A 349 -0.22 -8.17 13.95
CA THR A 349 0.82 -8.96 13.29
C THR A 349 1.54 -8.12 12.23
N SER A 350 2.87 -8.13 12.26
CA SER A 350 3.75 -7.49 11.28
C SER A 350 4.62 -8.56 10.65
N ILE A 351 4.56 -8.65 9.32
CA ILE A 351 5.34 -9.57 8.49
C ILE A 351 6.32 -8.74 7.68
N ARG A 352 7.61 -8.94 7.96
CA ARG A 352 8.71 -8.33 7.21
C ARG A 352 9.29 -9.34 6.24
N LEU A 353 9.04 -9.16 4.95
CA LEU A 353 9.60 -9.98 3.88
C LEU A 353 11.01 -9.49 3.53
N GLU A 354 11.90 -10.40 3.15
CA GLU A 354 13.28 -10.03 2.83
C GLU A 354 13.42 -9.38 1.44
N ASP A 355 12.80 -9.94 0.40
CA ASP A 355 13.16 -9.62 -0.98
C ASP A 355 12.04 -9.62 -2.04
N GLU A 356 10.77 -9.37 -1.69
CA GLU A 356 9.65 -9.31 -2.66
C GLU A 356 9.58 -8.05 -3.53
N GLY A 357 10.14 -6.92 -3.10
CA GLY A 357 9.98 -5.61 -3.75
C GLY A 357 8.61 -4.98 -3.52
N HIS A 358 8.13 -4.17 -4.48
CA HIS A 358 6.82 -3.49 -4.43
C HIS A 358 5.78 -4.22 -5.30
N VAL A 359 5.40 -5.41 -4.89
CA VAL A 359 4.42 -6.27 -5.56
C VAL A 359 3.45 -6.86 -4.54
N TRP A 360 2.39 -7.52 -5.01
CA TRP A 360 1.60 -8.40 -4.17
C TRP A 360 2.36 -9.73 -3.96
N PRO A 361 2.81 -10.08 -2.73
CA PRO A 361 3.51 -11.34 -2.50
C PRO A 361 2.65 -12.57 -2.85
N GLY A 362 3.21 -13.51 -3.60
CA GLY A 362 2.48 -14.63 -4.23
C GLY A 362 1.74 -14.28 -5.52
N GLY A 363 1.77 -13.02 -5.98
CA GLY A 363 1.27 -12.57 -7.27
C GLY A 363 2.38 -12.45 -8.34
N PRO A 364 2.07 -11.93 -9.54
CA PRO A 364 3.06 -11.70 -10.59
C PRO A 364 4.23 -10.83 -10.11
N GLY A 365 5.46 -11.30 -10.32
CA GLY A 365 6.68 -10.61 -9.93
C GLY A 365 7.19 -10.93 -8.52
N SER A 366 6.42 -11.67 -7.72
CA SER A 366 6.86 -12.23 -6.43
C SER A 366 7.96 -13.29 -6.64
N VAL A 367 8.87 -13.39 -5.67
CA VAL A 367 10.06 -14.25 -5.75
C VAL A 367 9.95 -15.50 -4.88
N HIS A 368 9.12 -15.50 -3.83
CA HIS A 368 8.90 -16.65 -2.95
C HIS A 368 7.41 -17.00 -2.87
N GLU A 369 7.04 -18.22 -3.28
CA GLU A 369 5.66 -18.69 -3.23
C GLU A 369 5.18 -18.83 -1.76
N GLU A 370 6.11 -19.11 -0.85
CA GLU A 370 5.90 -19.25 0.60
C GLU A 370 5.55 -17.92 1.29
N ASN A 371 5.66 -16.79 0.57
CA ASN A 371 5.29 -15.47 1.05
C ASN A 371 3.91 -15.02 0.55
N ASN A 372 3.06 -15.92 0.05
CA ASN A 372 1.75 -15.57 -0.51
C ASN A 372 0.88 -14.78 0.48
N ALA A 373 0.71 -13.47 0.21
CA ALA A 373 0.00 -12.55 1.10
C ALA A 373 -1.50 -12.87 1.19
N THR A 374 -2.12 -13.33 0.11
CA THR A 374 -3.54 -13.72 0.11
C THR A 374 -3.79 -14.84 1.11
N ASN A 375 -2.95 -15.88 1.12
CA ASN A 375 -3.10 -16.99 2.06
C ASN A 375 -2.81 -16.55 3.51
N MET A 376 -1.74 -15.78 3.74
CA MET A 376 -1.42 -15.26 5.07
C MET A 376 -2.56 -14.41 5.65
N ILE A 377 -3.18 -13.56 4.83
CA ILE A 377 -4.29 -12.70 5.25
C ILE A 377 -5.56 -13.51 5.54
N VAL A 378 -5.89 -14.48 4.68
CA VAL A 378 -7.10 -15.30 4.87
C VAL A 378 -6.97 -16.23 6.10
N ASP A 379 -5.78 -16.80 6.34
CA ASP A 379 -5.46 -17.52 7.57
C ASP A 379 -5.55 -16.60 8.79
N PHE A 380 -4.98 -15.39 8.70
CA PHE A 380 -5.09 -14.39 9.76
C PHE A 380 -6.54 -14.01 10.07
N PHE A 381 -7.40 -13.88 9.07
CA PHE A 381 -8.83 -13.63 9.26
C PHE A 381 -9.60 -14.84 9.82
N GLY A 382 -8.99 -16.03 9.85
CA GLY A 382 -9.64 -17.25 10.33
C GLY A 382 -10.68 -17.81 9.36
N LEU A 383 -10.56 -17.46 8.07
CA LEU A 383 -11.52 -17.86 7.03
C LEU A 383 -11.23 -19.24 6.45
N GLU A 384 -10.04 -19.80 6.67
CA GLU A 384 -9.66 -21.12 6.16
C GLU A 384 -10.40 -22.26 6.89
N PRO A 385 -11.13 -23.16 6.20
CA PRO A 385 -11.74 -24.33 6.80
C PRO A 385 -10.70 -25.42 7.12
N GLY A 386 -9.94 -25.23 8.20
CA GLY A 386 -9.00 -26.22 8.75
C GLY A 386 -7.63 -26.27 8.07
N ALA A 387 -6.60 -26.45 8.91
CA ALA A 387 -5.16 -26.35 8.67
C ALA A 387 -4.69 -24.95 8.22
N SER A 388 -4.15 -24.19 9.17
CA SER A 388 -3.58 -22.86 8.98
C SER A 388 -2.42 -22.85 7.97
N TYR A 389 -2.25 -21.74 7.25
CA TYR A 389 -1.12 -21.46 6.36
C TYR A 389 0.25 -21.79 6.96
N GLN A 390 0.40 -21.67 8.28
CA GLN A 390 1.63 -22.04 9.00
C GLN A 390 2.04 -23.53 8.91
N ASN A 391 1.22 -24.42 8.34
CA ASN A 391 1.53 -25.84 8.18
C ASN A 391 2.17 -26.20 6.83
N ASN A 392 2.78 -25.24 6.13
CA ASN A 392 3.51 -25.56 4.92
C ASN A 392 4.78 -26.36 5.28
N GLU A 393 4.89 -27.62 4.85
CA GLU A 393 6.03 -28.51 5.14
C GLU A 393 7.36 -27.97 4.56
N ASP A 394 7.30 -26.95 3.71
CA ASP A 394 8.42 -26.37 2.99
C ASP A 394 9.15 -25.24 3.74
N VAL A 395 8.66 -24.79 4.90
CA VAL A 395 9.31 -23.75 5.71
C VAL A 395 9.66 -24.20 7.12
N THR A 396 10.65 -23.54 7.72
CA THR A 396 11.04 -23.77 9.12
C THR A 396 10.96 -22.49 9.94
N TYR A 397 10.50 -22.63 11.18
CA TYR A 397 10.32 -21.52 12.14
C TYR A 397 11.41 -21.57 13.21
N ALA A 398 11.96 -20.41 13.56
CA ALA A 398 12.85 -20.26 14.70
C ALA A 398 12.53 -18.99 15.50
N PRO A 399 12.69 -19.00 16.84
CA PRO A 399 12.60 -17.78 17.63
C PRO A 399 13.56 -16.71 17.10
N TYR A 400 13.08 -15.47 17.03
CA TYR A 400 13.86 -14.35 16.50
C TYR A 400 14.17 -13.31 17.58
N ASP A 401 15.35 -13.42 18.17
CA ASP A 401 15.87 -12.48 19.19
C ASP A 401 16.53 -11.22 18.59
N GLY A 402 16.40 -11.03 17.27
CA GLY A 402 17.00 -9.89 16.59
C GLY A 402 16.28 -8.59 16.93
N ASP A 403 17.01 -7.62 17.50
CA ASP A 403 16.65 -6.18 17.56
C ASP A 403 16.46 -5.54 16.16
N SER A 404 16.42 -6.33 15.07
CA SER A 404 16.74 -5.85 13.73
C SER A 404 15.56 -5.25 12.96
N LEU A 405 14.33 -5.22 13.48
CA LEU A 405 13.33 -4.33 12.90
C LEU A 405 13.77 -2.85 13.04
N ASP A 406 14.70 -2.55 13.98
CA ASP A 406 15.33 -1.24 14.17
C ASP A 406 16.77 -1.14 13.62
N ARG A 407 17.36 -2.22 13.11
CA ARG A 407 18.71 -2.15 12.51
C ARG A 407 18.64 -1.99 11.01
N ASP A 408 18.36 -0.74 10.63
CA ASP A 408 18.85 -0.09 9.43
C ASP A 408 20.24 -0.64 9.04
N ARG A 409 20.29 -1.47 8.01
CA ARG A 409 21.55 -1.74 7.31
C ARG A 409 21.88 -0.53 6.45
N SER A 410 22.35 0.55 7.09
CA SER A 410 23.21 1.51 6.40
C SER A 410 24.41 0.73 5.83
N PRO A 411 24.74 0.84 4.53
CA PRO A 411 25.91 0.18 3.99
C PRO A 411 27.14 0.70 4.73
N GLY A 412 27.86 -0.21 5.38
CA GLY A 412 29.01 0.11 6.20
C GLY A 412 30.08 0.83 5.38
N PHE A 413 30.26 2.13 5.63
CA PHE A 413 31.45 2.84 5.20
C PHE A 413 32.65 2.21 5.89
N ILE A 414 33.47 1.49 5.12
CA ILE A 414 34.82 1.12 5.49
C ILE A 414 35.56 2.42 5.79
N ARG A 415 35.79 2.73 7.07
CA ARG A 415 36.69 3.82 7.48
C ARG A 415 38.11 3.47 7.05
N HIS A 416 38.52 3.95 5.88
CA HIS A 416 39.94 4.12 5.60
C HIS A 416 40.46 5.21 6.54
N GLY A 417 41.25 4.79 7.55
CA GLY A 417 41.98 5.71 8.41
C GLY A 417 42.90 6.61 7.58
N ARG A 418 42.76 7.93 7.72
CA ARG A 418 43.73 8.87 7.15
C ARG A 418 45.08 8.73 7.88
N PRO A 419 46.22 8.82 7.18
CA PRO A 419 47.53 8.80 7.82
C PRO A 419 47.73 10.06 8.66
N ALA A 420 48.34 9.91 9.83
CA ALA A 420 48.81 11.02 10.64
C ALA A 420 49.87 11.83 9.88
N ASP A 421 49.63 13.13 9.73
CA ASP A 421 50.62 14.09 9.21
C ASP A 421 51.64 14.37 10.32
N PRO A 422 52.94 14.11 10.10
CA PRO A 422 53.98 14.46 11.05
C PRO A 422 54.47 15.87 10.72
N ARG A 423 54.66 16.71 11.75
CA ARG A 423 55.92 17.45 11.97
C ARG A 423 55.82 18.34 13.24
N PRO A 424 56.99 18.71 13.81
CA PRO A 424 57.23 18.82 15.25
C PRO A 424 56.93 20.18 15.85
#